data_AF-A0A425D3D9-F1
#
_entry.id   AF-A0A425D3D9-F1
#
_cell.length_a   1.000
_cell.length_b   1.000
_cell.length_c   1.000
_cell.angle_alpha   90.00
_cell.angle_beta   90.00
_cell.angle_gamma   90.00
#
_symmetry.space_group_name_H-M   'P 1'
#
loop_
_entity.id
_entity.type
_entity.pdbx_description
1 polymer ?
#
loop_
_entity_poly.entity_id
_entity_poly.type
_entity_poly.pdbx_seq_one_letter_code
_entity_poly.pdbx_strand_id
1 'polypeptide(L)'
;MHREIVFFRKAIVHIVEKYVLHCPHARHFSIRRCASEDGEIDRLELSNLRDGTNKVSEVRALVDQLLQQKWLAFSIFNDDQITLGIRAFLELSVFIRGLGVLECMICHADVLQVRPNSPMMCRLP
;
A
#
# COMPACT_ATOMS: atom_id res chain seq x y z
N MET A 1 12.06 -2.18 18.08
CA MET A 1 12.66 -1.99 16.74
C MET A 1 12.61 -3.21 15.83
N HIS A 2 13.31 -4.35 16.09
CA HIS A 2 13.35 -5.44 15.09
C HIS A 2 11.96 -6.03 14.74
N ARG A 3 11.07 -6.21 15.74
CA ARG A 3 9.71 -6.74 15.52
C ARG A 3 8.78 -5.80 14.74
N GLU A 4 8.91 -4.49 14.95
CA GLU A 4 8.10 -3.48 14.27
C GLU A 4 8.46 -3.39 12.79
N ILE A 5 9.76 -3.48 12.47
CA ILE A 5 10.27 -3.52 11.10
C ILE A 5 9.78 -4.78 10.37
N VAL A 6 9.78 -5.94 11.05
CA VAL A 6 9.26 -7.19 10.48
C VAL A 6 7.76 -7.09 10.19
N PHE A 7 6.97 -6.55 11.13
CA PHE A 7 5.54 -6.31 10.91
C PHE A 7 5.30 -5.35 9.75
N PHE A 8 6.00 -4.22 9.71
CA PHE A 8 5.83 -3.23 8.66
C PHE A 8 6.21 -3.78 7.28
N ARG A 9 7.28 -4.58 7.19
CA ARG A 9 7.66 -5.26 5.95
C ARG A 9 6.58 -6.24 5.49
N LYS A 10 6.00 -7.02 6.40
CA LYS A 10 4.87 -7.92 6.07
C LYS A 10 3.67 -7.14 5.55
N ALA A 11 3.33 -6.02 6.20
CA ALA A 11 2.25 -5.15 5.77
C ALA A 11 2.49 -4.59 4.35
N ILE A 12 3.70 -4.10 4.06
CA ILE A 12 4.04 -3.61 2.71
C ILE A 12 3.89 -4.72 1.68
N VAL A 13 4.48 -5.89 1.92
CA VAL A 13 4.41 -7.02 0.99
C VAL A 13 2.96 -7.40 0.72
N HIS A 14 2.13 -7.53 1.76
CA HIS A 14 0.73 -7.91 1.61
C HIS A 14 -0.10 -6.89 0.82
N ILE A 15 0.10 -5.59 1.10
CA ILE A 15 -0.57 -4.50 0.38
C ILE A 15 -0.16 -4.49 -1.09
N VAL A 16 1.14 -4.65 -1.37
CA VAL A 16 1.67 -4.67 -2.74
C VAL A 16 1.24 -5.92 -3.49
N GLU A 17 1.24 -7.09 -2.86
CA GLU A 17 0.76 -8.33 -3.48
C GLU A 17 -0.71 -8.23 -3.87
N LYS A 18 -1.56 -7.66 -3.01
CA LYS A 18 -2.95 -7.37 -3.37
C LYS A 18 -3.05 -6.47 -4.60
N TYR A 19 -2.23 -5.43 -4.68
CA TYR A 19 -2.18 -4.56 -5.85
C TYR A 19 -1.73 -5.29 -7.13
N VAL A 20 -0.62 -6.04 -7.06
CA VAL A 20 0.00 -6.70 -8.21
C VAL A 20 -0.88 -7.85 -8.74
N LEU A 21 -1.50 -8.63 -7.85
CA LEU A 21 -2.37 -9.75 -8.24
C LEU A 21 -3.65 -9.28 -8.95
N HIS A 22 -4.20 -8.12 -8.59
CA HIS A 22 -5.45 -7.60 -9.14
C HIS A 22 -5.26 -6.64 -10.32
N CYS A 23 -4.01 -6.26 -10.65
CA CYS A 23 -3.64 -5.46 -11.81
C CYS A 23 -2.59 -6.14 -12.73
N PRO A 24 -2.85 -7.33 -13.31
CA PRO A 24 -1.87 -8.05 -14.13
C PRO A 24 -1.55 -7.38 -15.49
N HIS A 25 -2.37 -6.41 -15.95
CA HIS A 25 -2.31 -5.85 -17.31
C HIS A 25 -1.79 -4.41 -17.45
N ALA A 26 -1.21 -3.80 -16.42
CA ALA A 26 -0.66 -2.45 -16.54
C ALA A 26 0.64 -2.35 -17.40
N ARG A 27 1.02 -3.42 -18.11
CA ARG A 27 2.09 -3.42 -19.13
C ARG A 27 1.64 -2.90 -20.50
N HIS A 28 0.34 -2.78 -20.77
CA HIS A 28 -0.16 -2.23 -22.05
C HIS A 28 -1.04 -1.02 -21.80
N PHE A 29 -0.87 -0.01 -22.66
CA PHE A 29 -1.43 1.34 -22.69
C PHE A 29 -2.96 1.46 -22.59
N SER A 30 -3.70 0.36 -22.41
CA SER A 30 -5.13 0.35 -22.13
C SER A 30 -5.41 -0.05 -20.69
N ILE A 31 -5.57 0.95 -19.82
CA ILE A 31 -6.07 0.81 -18.45
C ILE A 31 -7.56 0.48 -18.51
N ARG A 32 -7.91 -0.70 -19.02
CA ARG A 32 -9.25 -1.26 -18.86
C ARG A 32 -9.20 -2.22 -17.68
N ARG A 33 -9.65 -1.69 -16.54
CA ARG A 33 -10.01 -2.38 -15.29
C ARG A 33 -8.84 -3.12 -14.62
N CYS A 34 -8.13 -2.41 -13.74
CA CYS A 34 -7.81 -3.00 -12.44
C CYS A 34 -9.16 -3.27 -11.77
N ALA A 35 -9.41 -4.52 -11.41
CA ALA A 35 -10.68 -4.95 -10.85
C ALA A 35 -10.67 -4.66 -9.34
N SER A 36 -11.35 -3.57 -8.95
CA SER A 36 -11.98 -3.29 -7.64
C SER A 36 -11.22 -3.49 -6.31
N GLU A 37 -9.98 -4.00 -6.28
CA GLU A 37 -9.20 -4.20 -5.05
C GLU A 37 -7.85 -3.50 -5.18
N ASP A 38 -7.87 -2.20 -4.88
CA ASP A 38 -6.78 -1.26 -5.15
C ASP A 38 -5.81 -1.20 -3.96
N GLY A 39 -4.86 -2.15 -3.86
CA GLY A 39 -3.69 -2.02 -2.98
C GLY A 39 -4.01 -1.56 -1.56
N GLU A 40 -5.06 -2.14 -0.98
CA GLU A 40 -5.62 -1.72 0.30
C GLU A 40 -6.00 -2.93 1.17
N ILE A 41 -5.95 -2.71 2.48
CA ILE A 41 -6.15 -3.77 3.47
C ILE A 41 -7.05 -3.26 4.60
N ASP A 42 -7.94 -4.13 5.06
CA ASP A 42 -8.78 -3.85 6.22
C ASP A 42 -7.92 -3.79 7.50
N ARG A 43 -8.27 -2.91 8.45
CA ARG A 43 -7.52 -2.75 9.70
C ARG A 43 -7.47 -4.04 10.55
N LEU A 44 -8.51 -4.87 10.49
CA LEU A 44 -8.57 -6.18 11.14
C LEU A 44 -7.62 -7.17 10.45
N GLU A 45 -7.61 -7.20 9.12
CA GLU A 45 -6.70 -8.04 8.33
C GLU A 45 -5.23 -7.65 8.61
N LEU A 46 -4.94 -6.35 8.64
CA LEU A 46 -3.63 -5.81 9.02
C LEU A 46 -3.23 -6.21 10.44
N SER A 47 -4.17 -6.19 11.39
CA SER A 47 -3.95 -6.62 12.79
C SER A 47 -3.70 -8.13 12.92
N ASN A 48 -4.14 -8.92 11.94
CA ASN A 48 -3.94 -10.37 11.89
C ASN A 48 -2.61 -10.77 11.25
N LEU A 49 -1.91 -9.86 10.56
CA LEU A 49 -0.53 -10.06 10.09
C LEU A 49 0.50 -10.09 11.24
N ARG A 50 0.05 -9.87 12.48
CA ARG A 50 0.91 -9.94 13.66
C ARG A 50 1.49 -11.34 13.85
N ASP A 51 2.72 -11.40 14.35
CA ASP A 51 3.24 -12.66 14.85
C ASP A 51 2.43 -13.10 16.07
N GLY A 52 2.23 -14.41 16.24
CA GLY A 52 1.38 -14.98 17.30
C GLY A 52 1.79 -14.62 18.74
N THR A 53 2.98 -14.05 18.92
CA THR A 53 3.49 -13.55 20.19
C THR A 53 3.03 -12.13 20.55
N ASN A 54 2.54 -11.35 19.58
CA ASN A 54 2.19 -9.94 19.79
C ASN A 54 0.72 -9.79 20.18
N LYS A 55 0.42 -8.87 21.09
CA LYS A 55 -0.98 -8.57 21.44
C LYS A 55 -1.64 -7.72 20.36
N VAL A 56 -2.95 -7.91 20.17
CA VAL A 56 -3.75 -7.09 19.23
C VAL A 56 -3.62 -5.60 19.55
N SER A 57 -3.61 -5.24 20.85
CA SER A 57 -3.51 -3.85 21.31
C SER A 57 -2.17 -3.20 20.95
N GLU A 58 -1.07 -3.95 21.02
CA GLU A 58 0.27 -3.47 20.66
C GLU A 58 0.37 -3.21 19.16
N VAL A 59 -0.20 -4.11 18.35
CA VAL A 59 -0.22 -3.97 16.89
C VAL A 59 -1.10 -2.80 16.47
N ARG A 60 -2.25 -2.58 17.13
CA ARG A 60 -3.08 -1.40 16.88
C ARG A 60 -2.34 -0.09 17.16
N ALA A 61 -1.64 -0.02 18.30
CA ALA A 61 -0.82 1.15 18.63
C ALA A 61 0.29 1.38 17.59
N LEU A 62 0.92 0.30 17.11
CA LEU A 62 1.93 0.37 16.05
C LEU A 62 1.34 0.87 14.72
N VAL A 63 0.17 0.39 14.33
CA VAL A 63 -0.53 0.87 13.12
C VAL A 63 -0.84 2.36 13.25
N ASP A 64 -1.33 2.80 14.41
CA ASP A 64 -1.63 4.22 14.65
C ASP A 64 -0.35 5.08 14.59
N GLN A 65 0.77 4.58 15.10
CA GLN A 65 2.08 5.23 14.95
C GLN A 65 2.54 5.32 13.49
N LEU A 66 2.39 4.24 12.71
CA LEU A 66 2.76 4.22 11.29
C LEU A 66 1.88 5.17 10.47
N LEU A 67 0.60 5.33 10.81
CA LEU A 67 -0.30 6.33 10.23
C LEU A 67 0.13 7.76 10.58
N GLN A 68 0.46 8.02 11.84
CA GLN A 68 0.97 9.34 12.28
C GLN A 68 2.26 9.71 11.56
N GLN A 69 3.16 8.75 11.41
CA GLN A 69 4.45 8.90 10.71
C GLN A 69 4.34 8.89 9.18
N LYS A 70 3.12 8.78 8.64
CA LYS A 70 2.84 8.78 7.19
C LYS A 70 3.43 7.61 6.40
N TRP A 71 3.80 6.54 7.10
CA TRP A 71 4.20 5.26 6.50
C TRP A 71 2.99 4.50 5.93
N LEU A 72 1.85 4.61 6.61
CA LEU A 72 0.55 4.15 6.15
C LEU A 72 -0.36 5.36 5.91
N ALA A 73 -1.41 5.15 5.11
CA ALA A 73 -2.46 6.14 4.89
C ALA A 73 -3.82 5.44 4.78
N PHE A 74 -4.90 6.17 5.02
CA PHE A 74 -6.24 5.71 4.65
C PHE A 74 -6.37 5.68 3.13
N SER A 75 -7.13 4.71 2.63
CA SER A 75 -7.43 4.62 1.19
C SER A 75 -8.21 5.84 0.73
N ILE A 76 -7.96 6.28 -0.50
CA ILE A 76 -8.73 7.38 -1.12
C ILE A 76 -10.16 6.97 -1.51
N PHE A 77 -10.47 5.68 -1.44
CA PHE A 77 -11.78 5.12 -1.82
C PHE A 77 -12.63 4.76 -0.60
N ASN A 78 -11.98 4.39 0.50
CA ASN A 78 -12.65 3.92 1.71
C ASN A 78 -11.82 4.26 2.95
N ASP A 79 -12.37 5.10 3.82
CA ASP A 79 -11.70 5.54 5.06
C ASP A 79 -11.47 4.39 6.07
N ASP A 80 -12.16 3.25 5.92
CA ASP A 80 -11.97 2.07 6.75
C ASP A 80 -10.80 1.17 6.30
N GLN A 81 -10.26 1.43 5.10
CA GLN A 81 -9.15 0.67 4.53
C GLN A 81 -7.85 1.46 4.57
N ILE A 82 -6.75 0.72 4.70
CA ILE A 82 -5.40 1.25 4.84
C ILE A 82 -4.58 0.87 3.60
N THR A 83 -3.76 1.80 3.13
CA THR A 83 -2.78 1.63 2.05
C THR A 83 -1.42 2.18 2.46
N LEU A 84 -0.43 2.13 1.57
CA LEU A 84 0.87 2.75 1.82
C LEU A 84 0.78 4.27 1.81
N GLY A 85 1.40 4.90 2.80
CA GLY A 85 1.49 6.34 2.90
C GLY A 85 2.58 6.91 2.00
N ILE A 86 2.54 8.23 1.78
CA ILE A 86 3.48 8.96 0.92
C ILE A 86 4.95 8.72 1.33
N ARG A 87 5.21 8.55 2.63
CA ARG A 87 6.57 8.33 3.15
C ARG A 87 7.15 7.00 2.69
N ALA A 88 6.33 5.96 2.60
CA ALA A 88 6.77 4.65 2.10
C ALA A 88 7.26 4.77 0.65
N PHE A 89 6.58 5.55 -0.18
CA PHE A 89 7.01 5.78 -1.57
C PHE A 89 8.30 6.59 -1.66
N LEU A 90 8.43 7.64 -0.87
CA LEU A 90 9.62 8.49 -0.90
C LEU A 90 10.86 7.76 -0.39
N GLU A 91 10.73 6.99 0.69
CA GLU A 91 11.87 6.35 1.34
C GLU A 91 12.15 4.93 0.84
N LEU A 92 11.15 4.22 0.30
CA LEU A 92 11.24 2.80 -0.06
C LEU A 92 10.89 2.52 -1.53
N SER A 93 10.88 3.52 -2.42
CA SER A 93 10.58 3.36 -3.86
C SER A 93 11.30 2.18 -4.51
N VAL A 94 12.61 2.06 -4.33
CA VAL A 94 13.41 0.97 -4.90
C VAL A 94 12.93 -0.40 -4.40
N PHE A 95 12.62 -0.51 -3.11
CA PHE A 95 12.10 -1.75 -2.52
C PHE A 95 10.70 -2.08 -3.05
N ILE A 96 9.82 -1.08 -3.12
CA ILE A 96 8.44 -1.21 -3.58
C ILE A 96 8.38 -1.61 -5.06
N ARG A 97 9.22 -0.99 -5.92
CA ARG A 97 9.39 -1.39 -7.32
C ARG A 97 9.91 -2.82 -7.47
N GLY A 98 10.84 -3.22 -6.59
CA GLY A 98 11.36 -4.59 -6.53
C GLY A 98 10.28 -5.64 -6.22
N LEU A 99 9.19 -5.24 -5.57
CA LEU A 99 8.01 -6.08 -5.31
C LEU A 99 7.02 -6.13 -6.48
N GLY A 100 7.27 -5.40 -7.57
CA GLY A 100 6.44 -5.42 -8.78
C GLY A 100 5.44 -4.27 -8.90
N VAL A 101 5.53 -3.25 -8.04
CA VAL A 101 4.77 -2.01 -8.23
C VAL A 101 5.27 -1.29 -9.47
N LEU A 102 4.35 -0.90 -10.33
CA LEU A 102 4.66 -0.26 -11.59
C LEU A 102 4.83 1.24 -11.42
N GLU A 103 5.76 1.78 -12.19
CA GLU A 103 5.97 3.20 -12.34
C GLU A 103 4.92 3.76 -13.32
N CYS A 104 4.28 4.86 -12.95
CA CYS A 104 3.42 5.60 -13.85
C CYS A 104 4.23 6.18 -15.01
N MET A 105 3.89 5.81 -16.24
CA MET A 105 4.57 6.33 -17.44
C MET A 105 4.30 7.82 -17.74
N ILE A 106 3.39 8.48 -17.00
CA ILE A 106 3.07 9.90 -17.17
C ILE A 106 3.92 10.77 -16.24
N CYS A 107 4.06 10.38 -14.97
CA CYS A 107 4.72 11.18 -13.95
C CYS A 107 5.95 10.51 -13.33
N HIS A 108 6.30 9.31 -13.79
CA HIS A 108 7.43 8.52 -13.32
C HIS A 108 7.39 8.19 -11.81
N ALA A 109 6.21 8.31 -11.19
CA ALA A 109 5.97 8.00 -9.79
C ALA A 109 5.40 6.60 -9.61
N ASP A 110 5.66 5.99 -8.45
CA ASP A 110 5.12 4.68 -8.08
C ASP A 110 3.62 4.81 -7.75
N VAL A 111 2.79 3.90 -8.27
CA VAL A 111 1.32 3.98 -8.12
C VAL A 111 0.77 2.73 -7.44
N LEU A 112 0.03 2.92 -6.34
CA LEU A 112 -0.73 1.83 -5.68
C LEU A 112 -2.25 2.02 -5.71
N GLN A 113 -2.75 3.21 -6.07
CA GLN A 113 -4.18 3.49 -6.11
C GLN A 113 -4.52 4.32 -7.35
N VAL A 114 -5.47 3.84 -8.17
CA VAL A 114 -5.91 4.52 -9.40
C VAL A 114 -7.42 4.57 -9.41
N ARG A 115 -8.02 5.78 -9.45
CA ARG A 115 -9.48 5.86 -9.55
C ARG A 115 -9.93 5.33 -10.92
N PRO A 116 -10.93 4.43 -11.00
CA PRO A 116 -11.59 4.16 -12.26
C PRO A 116 -12.24 5.47 -12.75
N ASN A 117 -11.85 5.92 -13.95
CA ASN A 117 -12.31 7.15 -14.63
C ASN A 117 -11.82 8.51 -14.11
N SER A 118 -10.74 8.60 -13.32
CA SER A 118 -10.04 9.89 -13.15
C SER A 118 -8.75 9.93 -13.97
N PRO A 119 -8.37 11.09 -14.57
CA PRO A 119 -7.02 11.26 -15.06
C PRO A 119 -6.06 10.99 -13.91
N MET A 120 -5.00 10.21 -14.16
CA MET A 120 -4.05 9.78 -13.13
C MET A 120 -3.63 10.96 -12.25
N MET A 121 -4.15 11.01 -11.03
CA MET A 121 -3.68 11.92 -10.00
C MET A 121 -2.41 11.31 -9.45
N CYS A 122 -1.31 11.49 -10.19
CA CYS A 122 0.01 11.36 -9.62
C CYS A 122 0.06 12.31 -8.44
N ARG A 123 0.12 11.79 -7.22
CA ARG A 123 0.55 12.59 -6.08
C ARG A 123 1.99 12.99 -6.38
N LEU A 124 2.16 14.17 -6.98
CA LEU A 124 3.42 14.87 -6.95
C LEU A 124 3.80 15.08 -5.47
N PRO A 125 5.09 14.98 -5.13
CA PRO A 125 5.58 15.24 -3.78
C PRO A 125 5.15 16.61 -3.25
#